data_AF-A0A3C0YN95-F1
#
_entry.id   AF-A0A3C0YN95-F1
#
_cell.length_a   1.000
_cell.length_b   1.000
_cell.length_c   1.000
_cell.angle_alpha   90.00
_cell.angle_beta   90.00
_cell.angle_gamma   90.00
#
_symmetry.space_group_name_H-M   'P 1'
#
loop_
_entity.id
_entity.type
_entity.pdbx_description
1 polymer ?
#
loop_
_entity_poly.entity_id
_entity_poly.type
_entity_poly.pdbx_seq_one_letter_code
_entity_poly.pdbx_strand_id
1 'polypeptide(L)' 'MYNSNPRLRRAKKTRAKIAELQVTRLSVHRTNTNIYAQIISAGENKVLASASSIEADVKKTLKNGG' A
#
# COMPACT_ATOMS: atom_id res chain seq x y z
N MET A 1 -1.64 9.38 -25.42
CA MET A 1 -2.18 9.10 -24.07
C MET A 1 -2.98 7.81 -24.11
N TYR A 2 -2.48 6.72 -23.53
CA TYR A 2 -3.30 5.66 -22.89
C TYR A 2 -2.37 4.60 -22.30
N ASN A 3 -1.84 4.83 -21.09
CA ASN A 3 -1.15 3.79 -20.32
C ASN A 3 -2.08 3.34 -19.19
N SER A 4 -3.03 2.47 -19.53
CA SER A 4 -3.92 1.84 -18.54
C SER A 4 -3.11 0.87 -17.69
N ASN A 5 -2.47 1.37 -16.62
CA ASN A 5 -1.66 0.55 -15.70
C ASN A 5 -2.46 -0.69 -15.24
N PRO A 6 -2.11 -1.92 -15.70
CA PRO A 6 -2.93 -3.10 -15.45
C PRO A 6 -3.07 -3.43 -13.96
N ARG A 7 -2.09 -3.04 -13.14
CA ARG A 7 -2.12 -3.19 -11.69
C ARG A 7 -3.22 -2.32 -11.08
N LEU A 8 -3.34 -1.06 -11.49
CA LEU A 8 -4.38 -0.16 -11.01
C LEU A 8 -5.77 -0.64 -11.43
N ARG A 9 -5.89 -1.16 -12.67
CA ARG A 9 -7.14 -1.77 -13.16
C ARG A 9 -7.60 -2.93 -12.28
N ARG A 10 -6.70 -3.86 -11.93
CA ARG A 10 -7.01 -5.00 -11.03
C ARG A 10 -7.35 -4.54 -9.61
N ALA A 11 -6.63 -3.55 -9.08
CA ALA A 11 -6.86 -3.05 -7.72
C ALA A 11 -8.19 -2.30 -7.55
N LYS A 12 -8.76 -1.75 -8.64
CA LYS A 12 -9.96 -0.90 -8.60
C LYS A 12 -11.15 -1.59 -7.93
N LYS A 13 -11.45 -2.85 -8.29
CA LYS A 13 -12.62 -3.58 -7.78
C LYS A 13 -12.56 -3.75 -6.25
N THR A 14 -11.44 -4.23 -5.73
CA THR A 14 -11.25 -4.44 -4.28
C THR A 14 -11.28 -3.11 -3.52
N ARG A 15 -10.60 -2.07 -4.03
CA ARG A 15 -10.59 -0.74 -3.40
C ARG A 15 -12.00 -0.13 -3.34
N ALA A 16 -12.80 -0.30 -4.39
CA ALA A 16 -14.19 0.16 -4.41
C ALA A 16 -15.03 -0.57 -3.35
N LYS A 17 -14.89 -1.90 -3.21
CA LYS A 17 -15.64 -2.65 -2.19
C LYS A 17 -15.23 -2.28 -0.76
N ILE A 18 -13.94 -2.06 -0.52
CA ILE A 18 -13.44 -1.58 0.78
C ILE A 18 -14.02 -0.21 1.12
N ALA A 19 -14.07 0.70 0.13
CA ALA A 19 -14.68 2.02 0.31
C ALA A 19 -16.20 1.92 0.57
N GLU A 20 -16.91 1.03 -0.13
CA GLU A 20 -18.33 0.76 0.11
C GLU A 20 -18.58 0.27 1.56
N LEU A 21 -17.72 -0.61 2.07
CA LEU A 21 -17.84 -1.16 3.42
C LEU A 21 -17.40 -0.19 4.53
N GLN A 22 -16.78 0.94 4.19
CA GLN A 22 -16.26 1.92 5.16
C GLN A 22 -15.36 1.27 6.23
N VAL A 23 -14.46 0.39 5.80
CA VAL A 23 -13.50 -0.29 6.68
C VAL A 23 -12.07 0.22 6.48
N THR A 24 -11.31 0.23 7.57
CA THR A 24 -9.87 0.53 7.54
C THR A 24 -9.16 -0.47 6.62
N ARG A 25 -8.22 0.02 5.81
CA ARG A 25 -7.54 -0.81 4.80
C ARG A 25 -6.03 -0.82 4.98
N LEU A 26 -5.44 -1.99 4.80
CA LEU A 26 -3.99 -2.14 4.58
C LEU A 26 -3.70 -2.05 3.09
N SER A 27 -2.99 -1.01 2.66
CA SER A 27 -2.51 -0.84 1.29
C SER A 27 -1.04 -1.20 1.19
N VAL A 28 -0.73 -2.24 0.42
CA VAL A 28 0.65 -2.66 0.14
C VAL A 28 1.05 -2.22 -1.27
N HIS A 29 2.23 -1.61 -1.37
CA HIS A 29 2.89 -1.31 -2.64
C HIS A 29 4.26 -1.97 -2.67
N ARG A 30 4.49 -2.79 -3.71
CA ARG A 30 5.76 -3.46 -3.94
C ARG A 30 6.39 -2.93 -5.22
N THR A 31 7.68 -2.62 -5.15
CA THR A 31 8.55 -2.32 -6.30
C THR A 31 9.53 -3.48 -6.49
N ASN A 32 10.49 -3.36 -7.41
CA ASN A 32 11.47 -4.42 -7.65
C ASN A 32 12.45 -4.61 -6.47
N THR A 33 12.58 -3.63 -5.58
CA THR A 33 13.64 -3.59 -4.57
C THR A 33 13.14 -3.28 -3.16
N ASN A 34 11.88 -2.85 -3.01
CA ASN A 34 11.33 -2.39 -1.75
C ASN A 34 9.85 -2.72 -1.62
N ILE A 35 9.40 -2.78 -0.38
CA ILE A 35 7.99 -2.96 -0.02
C ILE A 35 7.54 -1.87 0.95
N TYR A 36 6.31 -1.41 0.74
CA TYR A 36 5.68 -0.33 1.48
C TYR A 36 4.29 -0.78 1.91
N ALA A 37 3.92 -0.51 3.16
CA ALA A 37 2.63 -0.84 3.73
C ALA A 37 2.07 0.36 4.49
N GLN A 38 0.78 0.64 4.29
CA GLN A 38 0.06 1.74 4.97
C GLN A 38 -1.29 1.26 5.46
N ILE A 39 -1.63 1.59 6.70
CA ILE A 39 -2.98 1.42 7.25
C ILE A 39 -3.71 2.75 7.05
N ILE A 40 -4.80 2.74 6.30
CA ILE A 40 -5.56 3.94 5.95
C ILE A 40 -6.96 3.85 6.56
N SER A 41 -7.34 4.89 7.30
CA SER A 41 -8.66 5.02 7.92
C SER A 41 -9.78 5.01 6.87
N ALA A 42 -10.91 4.42 7.24
CA ALA A 42 -12.11 4.33 6.41
C ALA A 42 -12.71 5.68 6.01
N GLY A 43 -12.70 6.66 6.94
CA GLY A 43 -13.39 7.93 6.77
C GLY A 43 -12.49 9.03 6.20
N GLU A 44 -11.55 9.51 7.00
CA GLU A 44 -10.72 10.69 6.70
C GLU A 44 -9.64 10.44 5.63
N ASN A 45 -9.53 9.20 5.11
CA ASN A 45 -8.42 8.75 4.26
C ASN A 45 -7.03 9.05 4.85
N LYS A 46 -6.94 9.20 6.18
CA LYS A 46 -5.70 9.43 6.91
C LYS A 46 -4.90 8.15 7.05
N VAL A 47 -3.59 8.23 6.88
CA VAL A 47 -2.67 7.13 7.19
C VAL A 47 -2.53 7.05 8.71
N LEU A 48 -2.97 5.94 9.29
CA LEU A 48 -2.90 5.66 10.73
C LEU A 48 -1.51 5.16 11.14
N ALA A 49 -0.93 4.31 10.29
CA ALA A 49 0.40 3.76 10.47
C ALA A 49 1.01 3.42 9.10
N SER A 50 2.33 3.47 9.01
CA SER A 50 3.09 3.04 7.84
C SER A 50 4.32 2.25 8.26
N ALA A 51 4.69 1.29 7.45
CA ALA A 51 5.94 0.54 7.60
C ALA A 51 6.51 0.25 6.21
N SER A 52 7.83 0.26 6.09
CA SER A 52 8.51 0.04 4.81
C SER A 52 9.92 -0.49 5.01
N SER A 53 10.41 -1.22 4.01
CA SER A 53 11.78 -1.74 4.01
C SER A 53 12.88 -0.68 3.96
N ILE A 54 12.51 0.56 3.64
CA ILE A 54 13.45 1.68 3.56
C ILE A 54 13.66 2.37 4.91
N GLU A 55 12.79 2.09 5.90
CA GLU A 55 12.95 2.60 7.26
C GLU A 55 14.29 2.15 7.85
N ALA A 56 15.00 3.08 8.49
CA ALA A 56 16.37 2.84 8.93
C ALA A 56 16.49 1.63 9.87
N ASP A 57 15.53 1.46 10.77
CA ASP A 57 15.55 0.37 11.74
C ASP A 57 15.21 -0.97 11.09
N VAL A 58 14.27 -0.98 10.13
CA VAL A 58 13.94 -2.18 9.35
C VAL A 58 15.13 -2.57 8.46
N LYS A 59 15.73 -1.61 7.77
CA LYS A 59 16.86 -1.83 6.86
C LYS A 59 18.10 -2.42 7.54
N LYS A 60 18.36 -2.08 8.81
CA LYS A 60 19.46 -2.67 9.60
C LYS A 60 19.27 -4.17 9.85
N THR A 61 18.02 -4.63 9.91
CA THR A 61 17.69 -6.03 10.22
C THR A 61 17.54 -6.90 8.98
N LEU A 62 17.42 -6.29 7.79
CA LEU A 62 17.17 -7.00 6.54
C LEU A 62 18.41 -7.01 5.64
N LYS A 63 18.74 -8.18 5.09
CA LYS A 63 19.80 -8.31 4.07
C LYS A 63 19.44 -7.58 2.76
N ASN A 64 18.16 -7.59 2.37
CA ASN A 64 17.63 -6.96 1.15
C ASN A 64 16.28 -6.26 1.44
N GLY A 65 15.93 -5.24 0.66
CA GLY A 65 14.75 -4.39 0.89
C GLY A 65 13.40 -4.95 0.43
N GLY A 66 13.31 -5.95 -0.45
CA GLY A 66 12.00 -6.46 -0.89
C GLY A 66 12.10 -7.51 -1.98
#